data_AF-A0AAU4NHV3-F1
#
_entry.id   AF-A0AAU4NHV3-F1
#
_cell.length_a   1.000
_cell.length_b   1.000
_cell.length_c   1.000
_cell.angle_alpha   90.00
_cell.angle_beta   90.00
_cell.angle_gamma   90.00
#
_symmetry.space_group_name_H-M   'P 1'
#
loop_
_entity.id
_entity.type
_entity.pdbx_description
1 polymer ?
#
loop_
_entity_poly.entity_id
_entity_poly.type
_entity_poly.pdbx_seq_one_letter_code
_entity_poly.pdbx_strand_id
1 'polypeptide(L)'
;MSDDQEIMQKITAKIDARLGAQTNGLQNEVPPGASTQDDDEDGERGPLGRDYHLAGKYAQALAINEPSVIDRAEFDRLVETYGDDD
;
A
#
# COMPACT_ATOMS: atom_id res chain seq x y z
N MET A 1 -1.11 -19.61 -6.40
CA MET A 1 -1.03 -18.15 -6.27
C MET A 1 -0.27 -17.65 -7.49
N SER A 2 -0.67 -16.52 -8.06
CA SER A 2 0.05 -15.93 -9.21
C SER A 2 1.27 -15.17 -8.69
N ASP A 3 2.40 -15.23 -9.39
CA ASP A 3 3.64 -14.55 -9.00
C ASP A 3 3.41 -13.04 -8.77
N ASP A 4 2.57 -12.40 -9.61
CA ASP A 4 2.18 -10.99 -9.48
C ASP A 4 1.41 -10.71 -8.17
N GLN A 5 0.61 -11.67 -7.70
CA GLN A 5 -0.15 -11.55 -6.44
C GLN A 5 0.80 -11.58 -5.24
N GLU A 6 1.83 -12.43 -5.30
CA GLU A 6 2.85 -12.51 -4.26
C GLU A 6 3.72 -11.24 -4.24
N ILE A 7 4.11 -10.74 -5.42
CA ILE A 7 4.88 -9.50 -5.56
C ILE A 7 4.12 -8.31 -4.94
N MET A 8 2.83 -8.14 -5.26
CA MET A 8 2.02 -7.04 -4.71
C MET A 8 1.82 -7.16 -3.19
N GLN A 9 1.70 -8.39 -2.65
CA GLN A 9 1.65 -8.60 -1.20
C GLN A 9 2.97 -8.21 -0.52
N LYS A 10 4.13 -8.58 -1.09
CA LYS A 10 5.44 -8.17 -0.58
C LYS A 10 5.62 -6.66 -0.61
N ILE A 11 5.24 -6.02 -1.71
CA ILE A 11 5.28 -4.56 -1.85
C ILE A 11 4.39 -3.89 -0.79
N THR A 12 3.16 -4.38 -0.59
CA THR A 12 2.24 -3.87 0.44
C THR A 12 2.87 -3.94 1.84
N ALA A 13 3.48 -5.08 2.20
CA ALA A 13 4.14 -5.25 3.49
C ALA A 13 5.37 -4.33 3.67
N LYS A 14 6.15 -4.12 2.60
CA LYS A 14 7.30 -3.21 2.59
C LYS A 14 6.87 -1.75 2.81
N ILE A 15 5.77 -1.33 2.17
CA ILE A 15 5.23 0.01 2.34
C ILE A 15 4.65 0.19 3.75
N ASP A 16 3.93 -0.81 4.28
CA ASP A 16 3.41 -0.80 5.66
C ASP A 16 4.52 -0.61 6.69
N ALA A 17 5.62 -1.36 6.56
CA ALA A 17 6.80 -1.21 7.43
C ALA A 17 7.40 0.21 7.36
N ARG A 18 7.46 0.82 6.17
CA ARG A 18 7.93 2.20 5.98
C ARG A 18 6.99 3.22 6.61
N LEU A 19 5.67 3.03 6.46
CA LEU A 19 4.65 3.88 7.09
C LEU A 19 4.74 3.79 8.61
N GLY A 20 4.86 2.59 9.17
CA GLY A 20 5.07 2.36 10.60
C GLY A 20 6.36 2.99 11.14
N ALA A 21 7.45 3.00 10.36
CA ALA A 21 8.69 3.67 10.72
C ALA A 21 8.54 5.21 10.73
N GLN A 22 7.76 5.78 9.81
CA GLN A 22 7.48 7.22 9.78
C GLN A 22 6.56 7.65 10.93
N THR A 23 5.58 6.83 11.31
CA THR A 23 4.62 7.15 12.38
C THR A 23 5.18 6.88 13.78
N ASN A 24 6.10 5.95 13.96
CA ASN A 24 6.77 5.72 15.25
C ASN A 24 7.67 6.89 15.69
N GLY A 25 8.08 7.79 14.78
CA GLY A 25 8.72 9.06 15.12
C GLY A 25 7.76 10.14 15.63
N LEU A 26 6.44 9.91 15.55
CA LEU A 26 5.37 10.86 15.88
C LEU A 26 4.51 10.40 17.08
N GLN A 27 4.97 9.43 17.88
CA GLN A 27 4.28 8.98 19.11
C GLN A 27 4.29 10.03 20.25
N ASN A 28 4.04 11.30 19.94
CA ASN A 28 3.42 12.20 20.90
C ASN A 28 1.90 11.97 20.87
N GLU A 29 1.48 11.06 21.75
CA GLU A 29 0.21 11.14 22.50
C GLU A 29 -1.04 11.54 21.68
N VAL A 30 -1.58 10.62 20.88
CA VAL A 30 -2.97 10.75 20.41
C VAL A 30 -3.89 10.02 21.40
N PRO A 31 -4.80 10.70 22.12
CA PRO A 31 -5.69 10.05 23.07
C PRO A 31 -6.73 9.16 22.37
N PRO A 32 -7.22 8.10 23.04
CA PRO A 32 -8.20 7.17 22.48
C PRO A 32 -9.54 7.91 22.24
N GLY A 33 -9.86 8.15 20.98
CA GLY A 33 -11.09 8.88 20.58
C GLY A 33 -10.98 9.66 19.27
N ALA A 34 -9.78 9.85 18.71
CA ALA A 34 -9.60 10.40 17.37
C ALA A 34 -9.62 9.27 16.33
N SER A 35 -10.81 8.73 16.06
CA SER A 35 -11.06 8.04 14.80
C SER A 35 -11.23 9.11 13.72
N THR A 36 -10.12 9.65 13.21
CA THR A 36 -10.12 10.24 11.86
C THR A 36 -10.14 9.05 10.91
N GLN A 37 -11.35 8.59 10.64
CA GLN A 37 -11.68 7.87 9.43
C GLN A 37 -12.53 8.86 8.63
N ASP A 38 -11.89 9.91 8.10
CA ASP A 38 -12.53 10.69 7.05
C ASP A 38 -12.38 9.87 5.76
N ASP A 39 -13.51 9.45 5.18
CA ASP A 39 -13.60 8.66 3.93
C ASP A 39 -13.03 9.41 2.69
N ASP A 40 -12.46 10.60 2.88
CA ASP A 40 -11.75 11.41 1.90
C ASP A 40 -10.21 11.45 2.13
N GLU A 41 -9.68 10.64 3.07
CA GLU A 41 -8.25 10.58 3.48
C GLU A 41 -7.34 9.70 2.61
N ASP A 42 -7.70 9.39 1.37
CA ASP A 42 -6.74 8.76 0.43
C ASP A 42 -5.48 9.66 0.20
N GLY A 43 -5.50 10.91 0.69
CA GLY A 43 -4.39 11.87 0.68
C GLY A 43 -3.53 11.99 1.95
N GLU A 44 -3.94 11.51 3.13
CA GLU A 44 -3.27 11.87 4.41
C GLU A 44 -1.93 11.17 4.65
N ARG A 45 -1.65 10.10 3.91
CA ARG A 45 -0.36 9.38 3.97
C ARG A 45 0.60 9.75 2.83
N GLY A 46 0.26 10.78 2.05
CA GLY A 46 1.05 11.24 0.90
C GLY A 46 1.24 10.15 -0.16
N PRO A 47 2.25 10.29 -1.05
CA PRO A 47 2.51 9.33 -2.13
C PRO A 47 2.70 7.87 -1.64
N LEU A 48 3.22 7.69 -0.43
CA LEU A 48 3.47 6.38 0.15
C LEU A 48 2.17 5.66 0.56
N GLY A 49 1.19 6.37 1.12
CA GLY A 49 -0.12 5.80 1.42
C GLY A 49 -0.92 5.43 0.18
N ARG A 50 -0.87 6.28 -0.85
CA ARG A 50 -1.46 5.96 -2.15
C ARG A 50 -0.89 4.65 -2.71
N ASP A 51 0.43 4.51 -2.69
CA ASP A 51 1.11 3.30 -3.18
C ASP A 51 0.76 2.06 -2.34
N TYR A 52 0.58 2.21 -1.02
CA TYR A 52 0.11 1.14 -0.13
C TYR A 52 -1.28 0.62 -0.54
N HIS A 53 -2.26 1.52 -0.67
CA HIS A 53 -3.62 1.16 -1.04
C HIS A 53 -3.67 0.55 -2.45
N LEU A 54 -2.87 1.08 -3.37
CA LEU A 54 -2.82 0.60 -4.75
C LEU A 54 -2.24 -0.82 -4.86
N ALA A 55 -1.14 -1.10 -4.14
CA ALA A 55 -0.55 -2.44 -4.09
C ALA A 55 -1.54 -3.46 -3.48
N GLY A 56 -2.24 -3.09 -2.39
CA GLY A 56 -3.27 -3.93 -1.78
C GLY A 56 -4.43 -4.22 -2.73
N LYS A 57 -4.92 -3.20 -3.44
CA LYS A 57 -5.98 -3.34 -4.45
C LYS A 57 -5.59 -4.30 -5.56
N TYR A 58 -4.37 -4.20 -6.10
CA TYR A 58 -3.89 -5.09 -7.16
C TYR A 58 -3.68 -6.52 -6.66
N ALA A 59 -3.13 -6.72 -5.45
CA ALA A 59 -3.03 -8.04 -4.84
C ALA A 59 -4.41 -8.71 -4.72
N GLN A 60 -5.43 -7.96 -4.28
CA GLN A 60 -6.79 -8.47 -4.17
C GLN A 60 -7.40 -8.79 -5.54
N ALA A 61 -7.25 -7.89 -6.53
CA ALA A 61 -7.73 -8.10 -7.89
C ALA A 61 -7.16 -9.38 -8.51
N LEU A 62 -5.87 -9.64 -8.30
CA LEU A 62 -5.21 -10.89 -8.74
C LEU A 62 -5.74 -12.11 -8.00
N ALA A 63 -6.03 -11.99 -6.70
CA ALA A 63 -6.57 -13.09 -5.90
C ALA A 63 -7.99 -13.51 -6.34
N ILE A 64 -8.81 -12.57 -6.80
CA ILE A 64 -10.17 -12.83 -7.31
C ILE A 64 -10.23 -13.02 -8.83
N ASN A 65 -9.08 -13.02 -9.51
CA ASN A 65 -8.95 -13.16 -10.96
C ASN A 65 -9.67 -12.06 -11.77
N GLU A 66 -9.61 -10.81 -11.28
CA GLU A 66 -10.08 -9.60 -11.97
C GLU A 66 -8.92 -8.69 -12.40
N PRO A 67 -8.04 -9.13 -13.33
CA PRO A 67 -6.88 -8.34 -13.74
C PRO A 67 -7.24 -7.06 -14.51
N SER A 68 -8.48 -6.92 -14.99
CA SER A 68 -8.96 -5.72 -15.68
C SER A 68 -8.97 -4.46 -14.81
N VAL A 69 -8.94 -4.61 -13.49
CA VAL A 69 -8.89 -3.51 -12.52
C VAL A 69 -7.45 -3.00 -12.31
N ILE A 70 -6.46 -3.75 -12.79
CA ILE A 70 -5.04 -3.42 -12.63
C ILE A 70 -4.63 -2.45 -13.72
N ASP A 71 -4.19 -1.26 -13.32
CA ASP A 71 -3.48 -0.37 -14.24
C ASP A 71 -2.05 -0.90 -14.37
N ARG A 72 -1.69 -1.35 -15.57
CA ARG A 72 -0.40 -1.98 -15.79
C ARG A 72 0.77 -1.00 -15.63
N ALA A 73 0.59 0.27 -15.98
CA ALA A 73 1.65 1.26 -15.85
C ALA A 73 1.96 1.54 -14.37
N GLU A 74 0.91 1.67 -13.55
CA GLU A 74 1.09 1.85 -12.11
C GLU A 74 1.58 0.57 -11.42
N PHE A 75 1.15 -0.61 -11.87
CA PHE A 75 1.69 -1.88 -11.40
C PHE A 75 3.20 -1.97 -11.63
N ASP A 76 3.65 -1.73 -12.86
CA ASP A 76 5.07 -1.79 -13.21
C ASP A 76 5.86 -0.73 -12.43
N ARG A 77 5.30 0.47 -12.22
CA ARG A 77 5.89 1.52 -11.36
C ARG A 77 6.04 1.05 -9.92
N LEU A 78 5.04 0.37 -9.34
CA LEU A 78 5.13 -0.18 -7.97
C LEU A 78 6.22 -1.26 -7.89
N VAL A 79 6.32 -2.13 -8.88
CA VAL A 79 7.38 -3.16 -8.95
C VAL A 79 8.75 -2.52 -9.07
N GLU A 80 8.94 -1.53 -9.94
CA GLU A 80 10.22 -0.81 -10.08
C GLU A 80 10.60 -0.09 -8.77
N THR A 81 9.63 0.52 -8.10
CA THR A 81 9.88 1.33 -6.90
C THR A 81 10.14 0.48 -5.65
N TYR A 82 9.46 -0.66 -5.51
CA TYR A 82 9.42 -1.44 -4.27
C TYR A 82 9.76 -2.91 -4.43
N GLY A 83 9.70 -3.47 -5.65
CA GLY A 83 9.91 -4.89 -5.95
C GLY A 83 11.37 -5.34 -5.92
N ASP A 84 12.32 -4.42 -5.94
CA ASP A 84 13.74 -4.71 -5.69
C ASP A 84 13.95 -4.99 -4.19
N ASP A 85 13.87 -6.27 -3.82
CA ASP A 85 14.56 -6.86 -2.68
C ASP A 85 15.68 -7.73 -3.28
N ASP A 86 16.92 -7.28 -3.12
CA ASP A 86 18.16 -8.05 -3.39
C ASP A 86 18.25 -9.28 -2.46
#